data_AF-A0A6C0CZD1-F1
#
_entry.id   AF-A0A6C0CZD1-F1
#
_cell.length_a   1.000
_cell.length_b   1.000
_cell.length_c   1.000
_cell.angle_alpha   90.00
_cell.angle_beta   90.00
_cell.angle_gamma   90.00
#
_symmetry.space_group_name_H-M   'P 1'
#
loop_
_entity.id
_entity.type
_entity.pdbx_description
1 polymer ?
#
loop_
_entity_poly.entity_id
_entity_poly.type
_entity_poly.pdbx_seq_one_letter_code
_entity_poly.pdbx_strand_id
1 'polypeptide(L)'
;MHINRLSDDLLLLVWSYLHSNMDMLSVITTCKYYKEIGYKYGFLKHIKISRILNYQDFILNCYKHQNSLLSISLQLIDIPHSLIYTKWPLKVVFYNCYMGNISIDPLGEVCNTQELHIIDYYRNTRNTPININWNKFINLKRLNIYASDIQITDFDKCKNLEDVAIDLSNRKFSLPNTVCQIKNLKTLLLSGSITTNSNTTNMYFISDKLNFCSINNKCDIINGQNKLLINHKINIQCFTYIFN
;
A
#
# COMPACT_ATOMS: atom_id res chain seq x y z
N MET A 1 32.95 -23.39 10.13
CA MET A 1 33.08 -22.28 9.17
C MET A 1 32.98 -20.97 9.94
N HIS A 2 34.05 -20.17 10.02
CA HIS A 2 33.99 -18.88 10.70
C HIS A 2 33.18 -17.91 9.83
N ILE A 3 31.94 -17.66 10.24
CA ILE A 3 31.00 -16.75 9.59
C ILE A 3 31.56 -15.31 9.49
N ASN A 4 32.55 -14.96 10.32
CA ASN A 4 33.30 -13.69 10.31
C ASN A 4 34.15 -13.43 9.04
N ARG A 5 34.02 -14.25 8.00
CA ARG A 5 34.73 -14.12 6.71
C ARG A 5 33.81 -13.83 5.52
N LEU A 6 32.50 -13.67 5.76
CA LEU A 6 31.58 -13.25 4.70
C LEU A 6 31.89 -11.80 4.29
N SER A 7 31.85 -11.52 2.99
CA SER A 7 31.88 -10.14 2.51
C SER A 7 30.62 -9.38 2.96
N ASP A 8 30.72 -8.06 3.05
CA ASP A 8 29.58 -7.18 3.35
C ASP A 8 28.37 -7.51 2.44
N ASP A 9 28.60 -7.73 1.14
CA ASP A 9 27.53 -8.02 0.17
C ASP A 9 26.79 -9.33 0.45
N LEU A 10 27.53 -10.41 0.76
CA LEU A 10 26.92 -11.70 1.10
C LEU A 10 26.15 -11.60 2.42
N LEU A 11 26.68 -10.83 3.38
CA LEU A 11 26.01 -10.60 4.64
C LEU A 11 24.70 -9.82 4.45
N LEU A 12 24.73 -8.74 3.67
CA LEU A 12 23.54 -7.95 3.35
C LEU A 12 22.51 -8.76 2.54
N LEU A 13 22.97 -9.64 1.65
CA LEU A 13 22.09 -10.59 0.95
C LEU A 13 21.41 -11.54 1.95
N VAL A 14 22.15 -12.14 2.88
CA VAL A 14 21.56 -12.98 3.94
C VAL A 14 20.58 -12.18 4.79
N TRP A 15 20.91 -10.95 5.16
CA TRP A 15 20.04 -10.07 5.93
C TRP A 15 18.78 -9.64 5.19
N SER A 16 18.77 -9.70 3.86
CA SER A 16 17.56 -9.41 3.06
C SER A 16 16.44 -10.44 3.30
N TYR A 17 16.79 -11.67 3.71
CA TYR A 17 15.85 -12.73 4.09
C TYR A 17 15.32 -12.58 5.53
N LEU A 18 15.90 -11.68 6.32
CA LEU A 18 15.42 -11.38 7.67
C LEU A 18 14.38 -10.26 7.58
N HIS A 19 13.15 -10.60 7.96
CA HIS A 19 12.02 -9.68 7.90
C HIS A 19 11.73 -9.01 9.25
N SER A 20 12.00 -9.65 10.39
CA SER A 20 11.73 -9.08 11.70
C SER A 20 12.82 -8.12 12.19
N ASN A 21 12.42 -7.05 12.87
CA ASN A 21 13.35 -6.19 13.62
C ASN A 21 14.09 -6.97 14.71
N MET A 22 13.41 -7.93 15.36
CA MET A 22 13.99 -8.70 16.47
C MET A 22 15.08 -9.67 15.98
N ASP A 23 14.86 -10.30 14.83
CA ASP A 23 15.85 -11.19 14.24
C ASP A 23 17.08 -10.39 13.80
N MET A 24 16.86 -9.24 13.15
CA MET A 24 17.94 -8.32 12.80
C MET A 24 18.71 -7.83 14.03
N LEU A 25 18.00 -7.45 15.11
CA LEU A 25 18.64 -7.01 16.34
C LEU A 25 19.48 -8.14 16.96
N SER A 26 18.97 -9.36 16.96
CA SER A 26 19.68 -10.55 17.44
C SER A 26 20.96 -10.78 16.62
N VAL A 27 20.87 -10.68 15.29
CA VAL A 27 22.02 -10.83 14.40
C VAL A 27 23.07 -9.74 14.64
N ILE A 28 22.70 -8.46 14.65
CA ILE A 28 23.69 -7.39 14.79
C ILE A 28 24.33 -7.33 16.19
N THR A 29 23.69 -7.93 17.21
CA THR A 29 24.25 -8.00 18.57
C THR A 29 25.19 -9.18 18.77
N THR A 30 25.26 -10.13 17.83
CA THR A 30 26.14 -11.30 17.94
C THR A 30 27.63 -10.97 17.95
N CYS A 31 28.07 -9.96 17.19
CA CYS A 31 29.48 -9.55 17.17
C CYS A 31 29.66 -8.08 16.76
N LYS A 32 30.82 -7.51 17.11
CA LYS A 32 31.16 -6.11 16.81
C LYS A 32 31.07 -5.79 15.31
N TYR A 33 31.56 -6.69 14.45
CA TYR A 33 31.53 -6.49 13.01
C TYR A 33 30.10 -6.39 12.48
N TYR A 34 29.19 -7.27 12.90
CA TYR A 34 27.78 -7.20 12.47
C TYR A 34 27.07 -5.97 13.00
N LYS A 35 27.40 -5.54 14.23
CA LYS A 35 26.93 -4.27 14.78
C LYS A 35 27.33 -3.10 13.88
N GLU A 36 28.59 -3.05 13.45
CA GLU A 36 29.12 -1.99 12.57
C GLU A 36 28.43 -2.00 11.20
N ILE A 37 28.29 -3.16 10.55
CA ILE A 37 27.57 -3.29 9.27
C ILE A 37 26.11 -2.86 9.44
N GLY A 38 25.44 -3.28 10.51
CA GLY A 38 24.06 -2.92 10.82
C GLY A 38 23.87 -1.41 10.96
N TYR A 39 24.78 -0.73 11.65
CA TYR A 39 24.70 0.73 11.78
C TYR A 39 25.09 1.48 10.51
N LYS A 40 25.96 0.91 9.67
CA LYS A 40 26.40 1.52 8.40
C LYS A 40 25.32 1.44 7.32
N TYR A 41 24.68 0.28 7.16
CA TYR A 41 23.71 0.04 6.08
C TYR A 41 22.24 0.05 6.52
N GLY A 42 22.01 0.01 7.83
CA GLY A 42 20.69 -0.08 8.43
C GLY A 42 20.28 -1.52 8.74
N PHE A 43 19.49 -1.68 9.80
CA PHE A 43 19.00 -2.99 10.25
C PHE A 43 17.50 -2.99 10.59
N LEU A 44 16.88 -1.83 10.78
CA LEU A 44 15.43 -1.77 11.01
C LEU A 44 14.68 -2.14 9.73
N LYS A 45 13.72 -3.05 9.87
CA LYS A 45 12.84 -3.56 8.81
C LYS A 45 11.47 -2.90 8.85
N HIS A 46 10.97 -2.62 10.04
CA HIS A 46 9.63 -2.09 10.24
C HIS A 46 9.67 -0.92 11.22
N ILE A 47 9.08 0.21 10.85
CA ILE A 47 8.87 1.34 11.76
C ILE A 47 7.37 1.52 11.95
N LYS A 48 6.93 1.53 13.21
CA LYS A 48 5.55 1.82 13.58
C LYS A 48 5.52 2.98 14.57
N ILE A 49 4.74 4.00 14.27
CA ILE A 49 4.63 5.22 15.08
C ILE A 49 3.18 5.62 15.24
N SER A 50 2.85 6.14 16.42
CA SER A 50 1.56 6.74 16.74
C SER A 50 1.71 8.17 17.26
N ARG A 51 0.58 8.87 17.48
CA ARG A 51 0.44 10.29 17.89
C ARG A 51 1.37 10.79 19.03
N ILE A 52 1.94 9.92 19.86
CA ILE A 52 2.61 10.27 21.12
C ILE A 52 4.15 10.33 20.97
N LEU A 53 4.70 10.45 19.76
CA LEU A 53 6.15 10.27 19.54
C LEU A 53 6.88 11.53 19.06
N ASN A 54 8.18 11.55 19.35
CA ASN A 54 9.14 12.50 18.84
C ASN A 54 9.34 12.27 17.34
N TYR A 55 8.75 13.13 16.51
CA TYR A 55 8.90 13.08 15.05
C TYR A 55 10.35 13.17 14.58
N GLN A 56 11.25 13.77 15.37
CA GLN A 56 12.67 13.84 15.02
C GLN A 56 13.31 12.44 15.03
N ASP A 57 13.00 11.63 16.04
CA ASP A 57 13.51 10.25 16.12
C ASP A 57 12.95 9.39 15.00
N PHE A 58 11.69 9.61 14.60
CA PHE A 58 11.13 8.97 13.42
C PHE A 58 11.93 9.28 12.16
N ILE A 59 12.08 10.57 11.87
CA ILE A 59 12.75 11.05 10.65
C ILE A 59 14.19 10.53 10.63
N LEU A 60 14.89 10.60 11.76
CA LEU A 60 16.26 10.09 11.89
C LEU A 60 16.33 8.58 11.63
N ASN A 61 15.39 7.80 12.18
CA ASN A 61 15.35 6.36 11.95
C ASN A 61 15.03 6.01 10.50
N CYS A 62 14.08 6.71 9.87
CA CYS A 62 13.80 6.54 8.44
C CYS A 62 15.02 6.82 7.58
N TYR A 63 15.74 7.91 7.85
CA TYR A 63 16.95 8.27 7.11
C TYR A 63 18.06 7.22 7.31
N LYS A 64 18.34 6.85 8.56
CA LYS A 64 19.40 5.91 8.92
C LYS A 64 19.16 4.49 8.38
N HIS A 65 17.90 4.09 8.25
CA HIS A 65 17.52 2.72 7.91
C HIS A 65 16.86 2.58 6.54
N GLN A 66 16.90 3.62 5.69
CA GLN A 66 16.18 3.64 4.41
C GLN A 66 16.48 2.45 3.48
N ASN A 67 17.69 1.87 3.55
CA ASN A 67 18.09 0.75 2.70
C ASN A 67 17.61 -0.61 3.22
N SER A 68 17.35 -0.74 4.52
CA SER A 68 16.87 -1.97 5.14
C SER A 68 15.36 -1.98 5.39
N LEU A 69 14.72 -0.81 5.33
CA LEU A 69 13.33 -0.61 5.71
C LEU A 69 12.37 -1.25 4.71
N LEU A 70 11.56 -2.19 5.19
CA LEU A 70 10.54 -2.91 4.44
C LEU A 70 9.16 -2.30 4.63
N SER A 71 8.86 -1.73 5.81
CA SER A 71 7.58 -1.05 6.02
C SER A 71 7.61 0.14 6.98
N ILE A 72 6.70 1.08 6.73
CA ILE A 72 6.33 2.16 7.66
C ILE A 72 4.83 2.06 7.97
N SER A 73 4.49 2.19 9.25
CA SER A 73 3.11 2.31 9.72
C SER A 73 2.98 3.55 10.61
N LEU A 74 2.15 4.50 10.19
CA LEU A 74 1.87 5.74 10.91
C LEU A 74 0.41 5.71 11.37
N GLN A 75 0.17 6.02 12.63
CA GLN A 75 -1.14 5.88 13.25
C GLN A 75 -1.56 7.15 13.99
N LEU A 76 -2.80 7.61 13.78
CA LEU A 76 -3.36 8.78 14.51
C LEU A 76 -2.52 10.06 14.33
N ILE A 77 -1.92 10.22 13.16
CA ILE A 77 -1.09 11.38 12.80
C ILE A 77 -1.81 12.19 11.73
N ASP A 78 -1.71 13.50 11.85
CA ASP A 78 -2.20 14.44 10.85
C ASP A 78 -1.18 14.60 9.73
N ILE A 79 -1.64 14.46 8.49
CA ILE A 79 -0.87 14.56 7.25
C ILE A 79 0.38 13.66 7.30
N PRO A 80 0.21 12.34 7.58
CA PRO A 80 1.33 11.45 7.92
C PRO A 80 2.31 11.26 6.76
N HIS A 81 1.85 11.33 5.52
CA HIS A 81 2.66 11.16 4.32
C HIS A 81 3.73 12.26 4.19
N SER A 82 3.49 13.45 4.75
CA SER A 82 4.45 14.55 4.74
C SER A 82 5.69 14.24 5.58
N LEU A 83 5.61 13.32 6.55
CA LEU A 83 6.74 12.97 7.41
C LEU A 83 7.75 12.03 6.75
N ILE A 84 7.41 11.42 5.62
CA ILE A 84 8.27 10.43 4.92
C ILE A 84 9.07 11.16 3.84
N TYR A 85 10.14 11.85 4.27
CA TYR A 85 11.07 12.58 3.38
C TYR A 85 12.19 11.70 2.80
N THR A 86 12.06 10.38 2.95
CA THR A 86 13.00 9.40 2.40
C THR A 86 12.34 8.63 1.28
N LYS A 87 13.10 7.71 0.66
CA LYS A 87 12.50 6.69 -0.19
C LYS A 87 11.43 5.92 0.58
N TRP A 88 10.24 5.81 0.00
CA TRP A 88 9.17 5.03 0.59
C TRP A 88 9.51 3.52 0.53
N PRO A 89 9.27 2.77 1.61
CA PRO A 89 9.56 1.34 1.65
C PRO A 89 8.54 0.52 0.86
N LEU A 90 8.69 -0.80 0.85
CA LEU A 90 7.79 -1.71 0.14
C LEU A 90 6.33 -1.64 0.62
N LYS A 91 6.11 -1.40 1.91
CA LYS A 91 4.76 -1.28 2.51
C LYS A 91 4.60 0.01 3.31
N VAL A 92 3.55 0.77 3.02
CA VAL A 92 3.20 1.98 3.77
C VAL A 92 1.75 1.90 4.24
N VAL A 93 1.56 2.13 5.55
CA VAL A 93 0.25 2.06 6.21
C VAL A 93 -0.02 3.37 6.95
N PHE A 94 -1.09 4.06 6.59
CA PHE A 94 -1.65 5.18 7.35
C PHE A 94 -2.92 4.70 8.06
N TYR A 95 -2.89 4.59 9.39
CA TYR A 95 -3.96 4.00 10.17
C TYR A 95 -4.66 5.03 11.05
N ASN A 96 -5.95 5.29 10.79
CA ASN A 96 -6.72 6.34 11.46
C ASN A 96 -6.00 7.70 11.43
N CYS A 97 -5.41 8.05 10.30
CA CYS A 97 -4.72 9.31 10.10
C CYS A 97 -5.65 10.35 9.46
N TYR A 98 -5.43 11.63 9.72
CA TYR A 98 -6.02 12.70 8.91
C TYR A 98 -5.15 12.92 7.69
N MET A 99 -5.64 12.62 6.49
CA MET A 99 -4.77 12.66 5.29
C MET A 99 -4.54 14.08 4.75
N GLY A 100 -5.27 15.10 5.22
CA GLY A 100 -5.08 16.49 4.80
C GLY A 100 -5.42 16.74 3.33
N ASN A 101 -5.19 17.96 2.87
CA ASN A 101 -5.47 18.37 1.47
C ASN A 101 -4.22 18.37 0.59
N ILE A 102 -3.08 17.96 1.15
CA ILE A 102 -1.81 17.84 0.44
C ILE A 102 -1.80 16.52 -0.32
N SER A 103 -1.27 16.54 -1.55
CA SER A 103 -1.15 15.35 -2.37
C SER A 103 -0.16 14.35 -1.77
N ILE A 104 -0.52 13.08 -1.76
CA ILE A 104 0.40 11.99 -1.46
C ILE A 104 1.33 11.81 -2.67
N ASP A 105 2.52 12.39 -2.58
CA ASP A 105 3.51 12.42 -3.65
C ASP A 105 4.89 12.01 -3.12
N PRO A 106 5.22 10.70 -3.15
CA PRO A 106 6.54 10.20 -2.73
C PRO A 106 7.67 10.82 -3.55
N LEU A 107 8.83 11.02 -2.90
CA LEU A 107 10.03 11.55 -3.56
C LEU A 107 10.59 10.60 -4.64
N GLY A 108 11.20 11.20 -5.67
CA GLY A 108 11.78 10.49 -6.81
C GLY A 108 10.79 10.30 -7.97
N GLU A 109 11.25 9.79 -9.11
CA GLU A 109 10.38 9.57 -10.28
C GLU A 109 9.37 8.44 -10.07
N VAL A 110 9.82 7.35 -9.42
CA VAL A 110 9.04 6.13 -9.18
C VAL A 110 9.17 5.71 -7.72
N CYS A 111 8.05 5.39 -7.10
CA CYS A 111 7.96 4.84 -5.75
C CYS A 111 8.14 3.32 -5.75
N ASN A 112 8.88 2.80 -4.78
CA ASN A 112 9.10 1.36 -4.60
C ASN A 112 7.97 0.65 -3.84
N THR A 113 7.01 1.40 -3.29
CA THR A 113 5.90 0.85 -2.53
C THR A 113 5.05 -0.09 -3.39
N GLN A 114 4.89 -1.31 -2.88
CA GLN A 114 4.05 -2.36 -3.44
C GLN A 114 2.73 -2.50 -2.67
N GLU A 115 2.68 -2.07 -1.41
CA GLU A 115 1.48 -2.13 -0.58
C GLU A 115 1.19 -0.75 0.05
N LEU A 116 0.04 -0.18 -0.27
CA LEU A 116 -0.42 1.10 0.29
C LEU A 116 -1.77 0.93 0.98
N HIS A 117 -1.79 1.19 2.29
CA HIS A 117 -2.99 1.10 3.10
C HIS A 117 -3.31 2.49 3.69
N ILE A 118 -4.53 2.97 3.49
CA ILE A 118 -5.00 4.26 3.98
C ILE A 118 -6.31 4.06 4.71
N ILE A 119 -6.33 4.37 6.00
CA ILE A 119 -7.54 4.42 6.82
C ILE A 119 -7.65 5.83 7.37
N ASP A 120 -8.56 6.62 6.79
CA ASP A 120 -8.79 8.01 7.16
C ASP A 120 -9.80 8.09 8.31
N TYR A 121 -9.38 8.67 9.43
CA TYR A 121 -10.26 8.83 10.59
C TYR A 121 -11.40 9.84 10.32
N TYR A 122 -11.22 10.80 9.41
CA TYR A 122 -12.22 11.83 9.07
C TYR A 122 -13.11 11.43 7.88
N ARG A 123 -13.22 10.13 7.57
CA ARG A 123 -13.99 9.56 6.46
C ARG A 123 -15.43 10.10 6.32
N ASN A 124 -16.11 10.39 7.42
CA ASN A 124 -17.53 10.78 7.38
C ASN A 124 -17.76 12.29 7.38
N THR A 125 -16.72 13.08 7.61
CA THR A 125 -16.84 14.53 7.82
C THR A 125 -16.04 15.33 6.80
N ARG A 126 -15.16 14.67 6.04
CA ARG A 126 -14.29 15.31 5.04
C ARG A 126 -15.03 15.48 3.72
N ASN A 127 -14.99 16.69 3.16
CA ASN A 127 -15.61 17.04 1.88
C ASN A 127 -14.62 17.13 0.70
N THR A 128 -13.32 16.92 0.95
CA THR A 128 -12.28 16.97 -0.08
C THR A 128 -11.79 15.55 -0.39
N PRO A 129 -11.55 15.19 -1.65
CA PRO A 129 -10.93 13.89 -1.97
C PRO A 129 -9.48 13.85 -1.50
N ILE A 130 -8.97 12.66 -1.17
CA ILE A 130 -7.54 12.46 -0.98
C ILE A 130 -6.88 12.50 -2.37
N ASN A 131 -5.91 13.39 -2.55
CA ASN A 131 -5.14 13.45 -3.79
C ASN A 131 -3.92 12.54 -3.68
N ILE A 132 -3.70 11.67 -4.67
CA ILE A 132 -2.60 10.71 -4.71
C ILE A 132 -1.96 10.83 -6.10
N ASN A 133 -0.64 10.99 -6.13
CA ASN A 133 0.10 10.98 -7.39
C ASN A 133 0.31 9.53 -7.88
N TRP A 134 -0.70 8.97 -8.54
CA TRP A 134 -0.68 7.58 -9.02
C TRP A 134 0.46 7.27 -10.01
N ASN A 135 0.99 8.28 -10.70
CA ASN A 135 2.16 8.14 -11.57
C ASN A 135 3.41 7.67 -10.80
N LYS A 136 3.50 7.92 -9.49
CA LYS A 136 4.59 7.41 -8.65
C LYS A 136 4.42 5.94 -8.29
N PHE A 137 3.20 5.43 -8.25
CA PHE A 137 2.85 4.12 -7.69
C PHE A 137 2.79 3.00 -8.75
N ILE A 138 3.63 3.05 -9.79
CA ILE A 138 3.63 2.03 -10.87
C ILE A 138 3.96 0.61 -10.39
N ASN A 139 4.62 0.47 -9.24
CA ASN A 139 4.98 -0.82 -8.63
C ASN A 139 3.91 -1.35 -7.66
N LEU A 140 2.81 -0.62 -7.49
CA LEU A 140 1.78 -0.97 -6.52
C LEU A 140 1.07 -2.26 -6.91
N LYS A 141 1.02 -3.19 -5.95
CA LYS A 141 0.36 -4.49 -6.06
C LYS A 141 -0.87 -4.58 -5.18
N ARG A 142 -0.84 -3.99 -3.98
CA ARG A 142 -1.97 -4.00 -3.05
C ARG A 142 -2.34 -2.58 -2.66
N LEU A 143 -3.61 -2.27 -2.84
CA LEU A 143 -4.19 -1.00 -2.47
C LEU A 143 -5.39 -1.23 -1.56
N ASN A 144 -5.33 -0.65 -0.37
CA ASN A 144 -6.44 -0.67 0.58
C ASN A 144 -6.74 0.76 1.01
N ILE A 145 -7.93 1.26 0.68
CA ILE A 145 -8.38 2.61 1.03
C ILE A 145 -9.72 2.55 1.73
N TYR A 146 -9.76 3.15 2.91
CA TYR A 146 -10.96 3.40 3.69
C TYR A 146 -11.01 4.91 3.99
N ALA A 147 -11.74 5.67 3.18
CA ALA A 147 -11.70 7.13 3.20
C ALA A 147 -13.02 7.78 2.82
N SER A 148 -13.07 9.12 2.87
CA SER A 148 -14.25 9.88 2.41
C SER A 148 -14.41 9.77 0.89
N ASP A 149 -13.37 10.19 0.17
CA ASP A 149 -13.28 10.18 -1.28
C ASP A 149 -11.81 10.22 -1.71
N ILE A 150 -11.51 9.87 -2.97
CA ILE A 150 -10.16 9.90 -3.55
C ILE A 150 -10.16 10.41 -4.98
N GLN A 151 -9.10 11.10 -5.36
CA GLN A 151 -8.85 11.47 -6.74
C GLN A 151 -8.18 10.32 -7.49
N ILE A 152 -8.72 9.95 -8.65
CA ILE A 152 -8.27 8.78 -9.46
C ILE A 152 -7.59 9.17 -10.79
N THR A 153 -7.23 10.44 -10.95
CA THR A 153 -6.48 10.90 -12.14
C THR A 153 -5.21 10.07 -12.29
N ASP A 154 -4.94 9.53 -13.48
CA ASP A 154 -3.79 8.66 -13.77
C ASP A 154 -3.76 7.29 -13.04
N PHE A 155 -4.89 6.83 -12.50
CA PHE A 155 -4.96 5.50 -11.88
C PHE A 155 -4.62 4.36 -12.85
N ASP A 156 -4.75 4.58 -14.17
CA ASP A 156 -4.37 3.64 -15.24
C ASP A 156 -2.88 3.27 -15.25
N LYS A 157 -2.02 4.03 -14.55
CA LYS A 157 -0.59 3.69 -14.41
C LYS A 157 -0.33 2.52 -13.48
N CYS A 158 -1.25 2.22 -12.56
CA CYS A 158 -1.09 1.14 -11.56
C CYS A 158 -1.37 -0.25 -12.16
N LYS A 159 -0.63 -0.63 -13.21
CA LYS A 159 -0.88 -1.86 -13.99
C LYS A 159 -0.48 -3.16 -13.29
N ASN A 160 0.25 -3.06 -12.18
CA ASN A 160 0.75 -4.19 -11.40
C ASN A 160 -0.19 -4.60 -10.25
N LEU A 161 -1.36 -3.96 -10.12
CA LEU A 161 -2.30 -4.25 -9.05
C LEU A 161 -2.75 -5.72 -9.09
N GLU A 162 -2.75 -6.33 -7.92
CA GLU A 162 -3.21 -7.68 -7.62
C GLU A 162 -4.45 -7.60 -6.72
N ASP A 163 -4.40 -6.78 -5.67
CA ASP A 163 -5.50 -6.65 -4.71
C ASP A 163 -5.90 -5.19 -4.55
N VAL A 164 -7.17 -4.89 -4.80
CA VAL A 164 -7.74 -3.55 -4.65
C VAL A 164 -8.96 -3.62 -3.75
N ALA A 165 -8.90 -2.91 -2.62
CA ALA A 165 -10.03 -2.68 -1.73
C ALA A 165 -10.20 -1.18 -1.52
N ILE A 166 -11.29 -0.61 -2.03
CA ILE A 166 -11.61 0.81 -1.90
C ILE A 166 -13.04 0.94 -1.35
N ASP A 167 -13.13 1.36 -0.11
CA ASP A 167 -14.38 1.68 0.56
C ASP A 167 -14.45 3.18 0.85
N LEU A 168 -15.25 3.90 0.07
CA LEU A 168 -15.46 5.35 0.17
C LEU A 168 -16.85 5.69 0.72
N SER A 169 -16.92 6.71 1.58
CA SER A 169 -18.21 7.17 2.12
C SER A 169 -18.99 7.93 1.05
N ASN A 170 -18.29 8.62 0.14
CA ASN A 170 -18.86 9.17 -1.08
C ASN A 170 -19.17 8.04 -2.09
N ARG A 171 -20.41 7.55 -2.07
CA ARG A 171 -20.88 6.46 -2.94
C ARG A 171 -21.03 6.84 -4.42
N LYS A 172 -20.81 8.12 -4.79
CA LYS A 172 -20.80 8.55 -6.20
C LYS A 172 -19.48 8.26 -6.90
N PHE A 173 -18.48 7.76 -6.17
CA PHE A 173 -17.19 7.39 -6.69
C PHE A 173 -17.28 6.27 -7.74
N SER A 174 -16.45 6.40 -8.77
CA SER A 174 -16.29 5.41 -9.83
C SER A 174 -14.82 5.26 -10.20
N LEU A 175 -14.31 4.02 -10.24
CA LEU A 175 -12.99 3.73 -10.82
C LEU A 175 -13.05 3.77 -12.36
N PRO A 176 -11.94 4.08 -13.05
CA PRO A 176 -11.90 3.98 -14.50
C PRO A 176 -12.03 2.51 -14.96
N ASN A 177 -12.70 2.26 -16.09
CA ASN A 177 -12.77 0.92 -16.71
C ASN A 177 -11.40 0.28 -17.03
N THR A 178 -10.32 1.06 -17.02
CA THR A 178 -8.95 0.56 -17.15
C THR A 178 -8.60 -0.44 -16.05
N VAL A 179 -9.29 -0.42 -14.90
CA VAL A 179 -9.15 -1.45 -13.85
C VAL A 179 -9.49 -2.85 -14.38
N CYS A 180 -10.42 -2.96 -15.32
CA CYS A 180 -10.79 -4.24 -15.94
C CYS A 180 -9.69 -4.79 -16.86
N GLN A 181 -8.72 -3.95 -17.24
CA GLN A 181 -7.59 -4.30 -18.11
C GLN A 181 -6.32 -4.68 -17.32
N ILE A 182 -6.41 -4.81 -16.00
CA ILE A 182 -5.27 -5.17 -15.15
C ILE A 182 -5.13 -6.69 -15.14
N LYS A 183 -4.08 -7.22 -15.79
CA LYS A 183 -3.86 -8.68 -15.96
C LYS A 183 -3.60 -9.42 -14.66
N ASN A 184 -3.02 -8.75 -13.66
CA ASN A 184 -2.62 -9.39 -12.40
C ASN A 184 -3.69 -9.35 -11.31
N LEU A 185 -4.85 -8.75 -11.58
CA LEU A 185 -5.89 -8.50 -10.59
C LEU A 185 -6.50 -9.81 -10.08
N LYS A 186 -6.28 -10.10 -8.81
CA LYS A 186 -6.85 -11.25 -8.08
C LYS A 186 -8.12 -10.85 -7.36
N THR A 187 -8.10 -9.67 -6.73
CA THR A 187 -9.17 -9.21 -5.86
C THR A 187 -9.59 -7.77 -6.19
N LEU A 188 -10.90 -7.54 -6.33
CA LEU A 188 -11.45 -6.19 -6.48
C LEU A 188 -12.68 -5.98 -5.59
N LEU A 189 -12.57 -5.09 -4.62
CA LEU A 189 -13.63 -4.71 -3.69
C LEU A 189 -13.85 -3.21 -3.73
N LEU A 190 -15.02 -2.79 -4.20
CA LEU A 190 -15.39 -1.38 -4.33
C LEU A 190 -16.75 -1.13 -3.70
N SER A 191 -16.84 -0.10 -2.85
CA SER A 191 -18.14 0.42 -2.40
C SER A 191 -18.83 1.29 -3.47
N GLY A 192 -18.05 1.79 -4.43
CA GLY A 192 -18.50 2.55 -5.59
C GLY A 192 -18.69 1.71 -6.86
N SER A 193 -18.72 2.42 -7.99
CA SER A 193 -18.94 1.85 -9.32
C SER A 193 -17.64 1.80 -10.15
N ILE A 194 -17.74 1.32 -11.38
CA ILE A 194 -16.69 1.45 -12.41
C ILE A 194 -17.31 2.28 -13.53
N THR A 195 -16.58 3.25 -14.07
CA THR A 195 -17.05 4.05 -15.20
C THR A 195 -17.22 3.14 -16.41
N THR A 196 -18.45 2.91 -16.82
CA THR A 196 -18.75 2.20 -18.06
C THR A 196 -18.87 3.21 -19.19
N ASN A 197 -18.31 2.90 -20.36
CA ASN A 197 -18.72 3.58 -21.57
C ASN A 197 -20.20 3.21 -21.79
N SER A 198 -21.09 4.20 -21.67
CA SER A 198 -22.54 4.04 -21.69
C SER A 198 -23.00 3.09 -22.80
N ASN A 199 -23.68 2.00 -22.39
CA ASN A 199 -24.46 1.01 -23.17
C ASN A 199 -24.06 -0.46 -22.95
N THR A 200 -22.98 -0.75 -22.24
CA THR A 200 -22.61 -2.15 -21.94
C THR A 200 -23.31 -2.63 -20.66
N THR A 201 -24.15 -3.66 -20.77
CA THR A 201 -24.74 -4.37 -19.63
C THR A 201 -23.71 -5.21 -18.87
N ASN A 202 -22.55 -5.46 -19.48
CA ASN A 202 -21.55 -6.40 -19.01
C ASN A 202 -20.20 -5.70 -18.80
N MET A 203 -19.53 -6.02 -17.69
CA MET A 203 -18.12 -5.68 -17.45
C MET A 203 -17.26 -6.90 -17.70
N TYR A 204 -16.27 -6.75 -18.58
CA TYR A 204 -15.33 -7.82 -18.92
C TYR A 204 -13.98 -7.56 -18.28
N PHE A 205 -13.57 -8.44 -17.37
CA PHE A 205 -12.24 -8.44 -16.78
C PHE A 205 -11.30 -9.34 -17.59
N ILE A 206 -10.09 -8.86 -17.87
CA ILE A 206 -9.09 -9.64 -18.62
C ILE A 206 -8.23 -10.54 -17.73
N SER A 207 -8.29 -10.39 -16.41
CA SER A 207 -7.45 -11.16 -15.49
C SER A 207 -8.03 -12.56 -15.27
N ASP A 208 -7.29 -13.56 -15.73
CA ASP A 208 -7.52 -14.98 -15.43
C ASP A 208 -7.34 -15.32 -13.94
N LYS A 209 -6.72 -14.43 -13.16
CA LYS A 209 -6.49 -14.58 -11.72
C LYS A 209 -7.62 -14.01 -10.86
N LEU A 210 -8.55 -13.24 -11.43
CA LEU A 210 -9.62 -12.59 -10.68
C LEU A 210 -10.57 -13.64 -10.12
N ASN A 211 -10.43 -13.91 -8.82
CA ASN A 211 -11.22 -14.89 -8.09
C ASN A 211 -12.30 -14.25 -7.23
N PHE A 212 -12.16 -12.96 -6.91
CA PHE A 212 -13.10 -12.26 -6.04
C PHE A 212 -13.34 -10.83 -6.53
N CYS A 213 -14.61 -10.54 -6.85
CA CYS A 213 -15.04 -9.23 -7.32
C CYS A 213 -16.35 -8.83 -6.64
N SER A 214 -16.33 -7.71 -5.92
CA SER A 214 -17.52 -7.09 -5.33
C SER A 214 -17.51 -5.62 -5.66
N ILE A 215 -18.42 -5.21 -6.53
CA ILE A 215 -18.57 -3.83 -6.98
C ILE A 215 -20.05 -3.44 -6.94
N ASN A 216 -20.34 -2.19 -6.60
CA ASN A 216 -21.70 -1.68 -6.55
C ASN A 216 -22.16 -1.22 -7.94
N ASN A 217 -22.22 -2.15 -8.89
CA ASN A 217 -22.69 -1.91 -10.25
C ASN A 217 -23.96 -2.71 -10.54
N LYS A 218 -24.82 -2.16 -11.41
CA LYS A 218 -25.99 -2.85 -11.96
C LYS A 218 -25.64 -3.76 -13.16
N CYS A 219 -24.36 -3.94 -13.45
CA CYS A 219 -23.88 -4.69 -14.61
C CYS A 219 -23.53 -6.13 -14.22
N ASP A 220 -23.71 -7.05 -15.16
CA ASP A 220 -23.19 -8.40 -15.03
C ASP A 220 -21.66 -8.39 -15.15
N ILE A 221 -20.99 -9.13 -14.27
CA ILE A 221 -19.52 -9.25 -14.26
C ILE A 221 -19.13 -10.55 -14.95
N ILE A 222 -18.32 -10.44 -15.99
CA ILE A 222 -17.82 -11.56 -16.78
C ILE A 222 -16.30 -11.61 -16.62
N ASN A 223 -15.78 -12.78 -16.23
CA ASN A 223 -14.35 -13.07 -16.25
C ASN A 223 -14.09 -14.25 -17.19
N GLY A 224 -13.59 -13.97 -18.40
CA GLY A 224 -13.45 -14.98 -19.45
C GLY A 224 -14.80 -15.65 -19.77
N GLN A 225 -14.91 -16.98 -19.59
CA GLN A 225 -16.14 -17.76 -19.80
C GLN A 225 -16.99 -17.95 -18.53
N ASN A 226 -16.51 -17.52 -17.35
CA ASN A 226 -17.20 -17.76 -16.09
C ASN A 226 -17.88 -16.48 -15.57
N LYS A 227 -19.17 -16.59 -15.23
CA LYS A 227 -19.90 -15.54 -14.49
C LYS A 227 -19.38 -15.53 -13.05
N LEU A 228 -18.81 -14.41 -12.61
CA LEU A 228 -18.33 -14.28 -11.23
C LEU A 228 -19.53 -14.17 -10.27
N LEU A 229 -19.44 -14.84 -9.12
CA LEU A 229 -20.43 -14.69 -8.04
C LEU A 229 -20.31 -13.29 -7.44
N ILE A 230 -21.26 -12.42 -7.77
CA ILE A 230 -21.37 -11.09 -7.18
C ILE A 230 -22.01 -11.24 -5.80
N ASN A 231 -21.26 -10.98 -4.74
CA ASN A 231 -21.81 -11.00 -3.39
C ASN A 231 -22.05 -9.56 -2.89
N HIS A 232 -23.27 -9.07 -3.13
CA HIS A 232 -23.70 -7.71 -2.80
C HIS A 232 -23.74 -7.39 -1.28
N LYS A 233 -23.40 -8.33 -0.39
CA LYS A 233 -23.48 -8.17 1.08
C LYS A 233 -22.12 -8.19 1.78
N ILE A 234 -21.01 -8.11 1.05
CA ILE A 234 -19.69 -8.12 1.69
C ILE A 234 -19.44 -6.79 2.40
N ASN A 235 -19.27 -6.84 3.72
CA ASN A 235 -18.71 -5.72 4.45
C ASN A 235 -17.21 -5.61 4.10
N ILE A 236 -16.85 -4.64 3.26
CA ILE A 236 -15.47 -4.40 2.83
C ILE A 236 -14.56 -4.15 4.04
N GLN A 237 -15.10 -3.64 5.16
CA GLN A 237 -14.39 -3.46 6.42
C GLN A 237 -13.91 -4.78 7.03
N CYS A 238 -14.53 -5.92 6.75
CA CYS A 238 -14.03 -7.21 7.23
C CYS A 238 -12.83 -7.68 6.41
N PHE A 239 -12.74 -7.30 5.13
CA PHE A 239 -11.62 -7.63 4.25
C PHE A 239 -10.40 -6.73 4.48
N THR A 240 -10.59 -5.48 4.94
CA THR A 240 -9.45 -4.64 5.32
C THR A 240 -8.62 -5.22 6.47
N TYR A 241 -9.18 -6.14 7.27
CA TYR A 241 -8.44 -6.93 8.26
C TYR A 241 -7.80 -8.21 7.70
N ILE A 242 -8.24 -8.71 6.53
CA ILE A 242 -7.70 -9.94 5.90
C ILE A 242 -6.35 -9.68 5.22
N PHE A 243 -6.05 -8.43 4.85
CA PHE A 243 -4.78 -8.02 4.24
C PHE A 243 -3.71 -7.55 5.25
N ASN A 244 -3.92 -7.74 6.56
CA ASN A 244 -2.95 -7.40 7.61
C ASN A 244 -2.10 -8.59 8.03
#